data_AF-A0A3N0ASC6-F1
#
_entry.id   AF-A0A3N0ASC6-F1
#
_cell.length_a   1.000
_cell.length_b   1.000
_cell.length_c   1.000
_cell.angle_alpha   90.00
_cell.angle_beta   90.00
_cell.angle_gamma   90.00
#
_symmetry.space_group_name_H-M   'P 1'
#
loop_
_entity.id
_entity.type
_entity.pdbx_description
1 polymer ?
#
loop_
_entity_poly.entity_id
_entity_poly.type
_entity_poly.pdbx_seq_one_letter_code
_entity_poly.pdbx_strand_id
1 'polypeptide(L)'
;MAGGNSLTRRTLCIGVGATVAMAGLGALRYVGSEPLVRPPGGQDEENLVSRCVHCYRCIEACPEKVIVAASLDAGVLNMRTPRMEFSDCYPGQLDDFRYCDFCAERNGGVPLCAAVCPSGALQLTADYAPETEVIGVAMLNTETCIAYRSSFCAFCHDVCIQVRGEEDAAIYYQNADATDALDTRLPVVDPTKCNGCGACEAVCVSAQAGSTMNASERAIVVKPLEG
;
A
#
# COMPACT_ATOMS: atom_id res chain seq x y z
N MET A 1 -38.72 24.32 44.87
CA MET A 1 -39.17 23.78 43.56
C MET A 1 -38.19 22.68 43.19
N ALA A 2 -38.55 21.42 43.42
CA ALA A 2 -37.71 20.28 43.05
C ALA A 2 -38.61 19.21 42.43
N GLY A 3 -38.80 19.27 41.11
CA GLY A 3 -39.47 18.23 40.35
C GLY A 3 -38.50 17.07 40.13
N GLY A 4 -38.50 16.09 41.03
CA GLY A 4 -37.77 14.85 40.84
C GLY A 4 -38.52 13.97 39.84
N ASN A 5 -38.07 13.91 38.59
CA ASN A 5 -38.60 12.93 37.63
C ASN A 5 -38.21 11.52 38.11
N SER A 6 -39.21 10.70 38.45
CA SER A 6 -39.03 9.29 38.79
C SER A 6 -38.50 8.51 37.57
N LEU A 7 -37.32 7.91 37.71
CA LEU A 7 -36.69 7.08 36.68
C LEU A 7 -37.57 5.87 36.35
N THR A 8 -38.09 5.82 35.13
CA THR A 8 -38.89 4.68 34.66
C THR A 8 -38.00 3.52 34.22
N ARG A 9 -38.51 2.28 34.28
CA ARG A 9 -37.80 1.09 33.76
C ARG A 9 -37.35 1.27 32.30
N ARG A 10 -38.15 1.99 31.50
CA ARG A 10 -37.81 2.34 30.11
C ARG A 10 -36.58 3.24 30.03
N THR A 11 -36.47 4.25 30.89
CA THR A 11 -35.30 5.14 30.98
C THR A 11 -34.04 4.36 31.38
N LEU A 12 -34.16 3.39 32.30
CA LEU A 12 -33.05 2.53 32.70
C LEU A 12 -32.57 1.64 31.53
N CYS A 13 -33.48 0.98 30.81
CA CYS A 13 -33.13 0.14 29.67
C CYS A 13 -32.46 0.93 28.54
N ILE A 14 -32.92 2.15 28.26
CA ILE A 14 -32.29 3.04 27.26
C ILE A 14 -30.88 3.42 27.71
N GLY A 15 -30.68 3.76 28.98
CA GLY A 15 -29.36 4.10 29.52
C GLY A 15 -28.36 2.95 29.43
N VAL A 16 -28.77 1.74 29.82
CA VAL A 16 -27.93 0.54 29.72
C VAL A 16 -27.64 0.22 28.25
N GLY A 17 -28.66 0.25 27.38
CA GLY A 17 -28.49 0.00 25.94
C GLY A 17 -27.51 0.97 25.28
N ALA A 18 -27.61 2.27 25.60
CA ALA A 18 -26.68 3.27 25.10
C ALA A 18 -25.24 3.04 25.61
N THR A 19 -25.08 2.65 26.88
CA THR A 19 -23.75 2.38 27.46
C THR A 19 -23.09 1.18 26.80
N VAL A 20 -23.84 0.10 26.58
CA VAL A 20 -23.35 -1.09 25.87
C VAL A 20 -23.01 -0.77 24.42
N ALA A 21 -23.82 0.03 23.73
CA ALA A 21 -23.55 0.45 22.35
C ALA A 21 -22.25 1.27 22.26
N MET A 22 -22.04 2.24 23.16
CA MET A 22 -20.82 3.04 23.21
C MET A 22 -19.57 2.21 23.55
N ALA A 23 -19.69 1.26 24.48
CA ALA A 23 -18.63 0.32 24.78
C ALA A 23 -18.29 -0.57 23.56
N GLY A 24 -19.31 -1.01 22.82
CA GLY A 24 -19.15 -1.77 21.58
C GLY A 24 -18.44 -0.97 20.48
N LEU A 25 -18.81 0.29 20.28
CA LEU A 25 -18.11 1.21 19.37
C LEU A 25 -16.65 1.41 19.77
N GLY A 26 -16.39 1.61 21.06
CA GLY A 26 -15.01 1.74 21.57
C GLY A 26 -14.18 0.45 21.46
N ALA A 27 -14.84 -0.71 21.40
CA ALA A 27 -14.18 -2.00 21.20
C ALA A 27 -13.79 -2.26 19.73
N LEU A 28 -14.37 -1.53 18.76
CA LEU A 28 -14.02 -1.68 17.34
C LEU A 28 -12.53 -1.39 17.06
N ARG A 29 -11.86 -0.59 17.90
CA ARG A 29 -10.41 -0.37 17.81
C ARG A 29 -9.55 -1.62 18.04
N TYR A 30 -10.15 -2.67 18.61
CA TYR A 30 -9.49 -3.96 18.85
C TYR A 30 -9.87 -5.00 17.81
N VAL A 31 -10.76 -4.67 16.87
CA VAL A 31 -11.02 -5.53 15.72
C VAL A 31 -9.84 -5.36 14.78
N GLY A 32 -9.15 -6.46 14.48
CA GLY A 32 -7.99 -6.44 13.59
C GLY A 32 -8.31 -5.77 12.26
N SER A 33 -7.41 -4.91 11.82
CA SER A 33 -7.40 -4.31 10.48
C SER A 33 -6.30 -4.95 9.66
N GLU A 34 -6.53 -5.15 8.36
CA GLU A 34 -5.50 -5.68 7.48
C GLU A 34 -4.40 -4.61 7.31
N PRO A 35 -3.11 -4.95 7.45
CA PRO A 35 -2.06 -3.96 7.28
C PRO A 35 -2.01 -3.52 5.80
N LEU A 36 -1.95 -2.21 5.57
CA LEU A 36 -2.01 -1.60 4.25
C LEU A 36 -0.71 -0.87 3.94
N VAL A 37 -0.29 -0.88 2.67
CA VAL A 37 0.80 -0.02 2.21
C VAL A 37 0.30 1.43 2.24
N ARG A 38 0.91 2.29 3.05
CA ARG A 38 0.50 3.68 3.22
C ARG A 38 1.35 4.62 2.35
N PRO A 39 0.85 5.83 2.01
CA PRO A 39 1.67 6.85 1.36
C PRO A 39 2.88 7.28 2.21
N PRO A 40 3.87 7.97 1.63
CA PRO A 40 5.01 8.52 2.38
C PRO A 40 4.57 9.32 3.61
N GLY A 41 5.21 9.03 4.76
CA GLY A 41 4.84 9.60 6.07
C GLY A 41 3.62 8.96 6.75
N GLY A 42 3.02 7.95 6.16
CA GLY A 42 1.88 7.22 6.72
C GLY A 42 2.24 5.92 7.45
N GLN A 43 3.53 5.66 7.65
CA GLN A 43 4.04 4.36 8.14
C GLN A 43 3.77 4.13 9.63
N ASP A 44 3.53 5.21 10.39
CA ASP A 44 2.98 5.14 11.73
C ASP A 44 1.45 4.98 11.65
N GLU A 45 1.00 3.73 11.72
CA GLU A 45 -0.41 3.35 11.59
C GLU A 45 -1.29 3.96 12.70
N GLU A 46 -0.76 4.07 13.94
CA GLU A 46 -1.50 4.67 15.06
C GLU A 46 -1.70 6.19 14.84
N ASN A 47 -0.66 6.88 14.39
CA ASN A 47 -0.75 8.29 14.03
C ASN A 47 -1.71 8.52 12.86
N LEU A 48 -1.62 7.68 11.82
CA LEU A 48 -2.47 7.80 10.63
C LEU A 48 -3.95 7.63 10.97
N VAL A 49 -4.31 6.55 11.67
CA VAL A 49 -5.71 6.24 12.01
C VAL A 49 -6.28 7.27 13.00
N SER A 50 -5.48 7.76 13.94
CA SER A 50 -5.95 8.73 14.95
C SER A 50 -6.13 10.15 14.41
N ARG A 51 -5.36 10.54 13.38
CA ARG A 51 -5.36 11.91 12.85
C ARG A 51 -6.01 12.07 11.49
N CYS A 52 -6.22 10.99 10.73
CA CYS A 52 -6.81 11.11 9.40
C CYS A 52 -8.25 11.64 9.52
N VAL A 53 -8.50 12.79 8.91
CA VAL A 53 -9.83 13.42 8.87
C VAL A 53 -10.60 13.09 7.59
N HIS A 54 -10.13 12.12 6.81
CA HIS A 54 -10.72 11.67 5.54
C HIS A 54 -11.04 12.80 4.55
N CYS A 55 -10.17 13.81 4.49
CA CYS A 55 -10.33 14.97 3.61
C CYS A 55 -9.96 14.71 2.15
N TYR A 56 -9.34 13.56 1.85
CA TYR A 56 -8.91 13.10 0.52
C TYR A 56 -7.94 13.99 -0.25
N ARG A 57 -7.40 15.04 0.37
CA ARG A 57 -6.40 15.91 -0.26
C ARG A 57 -5.15 15.16 -0.73
N CYS A 58 -4.70 14.15 0.03
CA CYS A 58 -3.57 13.32 -0.37
C CYS A 58 -3.84 12.48 -1.63
N ILE A 59 -5.08 12.03 -1.82
CA ILE A 59 -5.52 11.30 -3.02
C ILE A 59 -5.51 12.23 -4.23
N GLU A 60 -6.15 13.40 -4.10
CA GLU A 60 -6.26 14.37 -5.19
C GLU A 60 -4.91 14.99 -5.58
N ALA A 61 -4.01 15.20 -4.61
CA ALA A 61 -2.71 15.81 -4.85
C ALA A 61 -1.67 14.85 -5.46
N CYS A 62 -1.94 13.54 -5.48
CA CYS A 62 -1.01 12.55 -6.03
C CYS A 62 -0.97 12.66 -7.57
N PRO A 63 0.17 13.06 -8.18
CA PRO A 63 0.26 13.20 -9.64
C PRO A 63 0.09 11.85 -10.35
N GLU A 64 0.64 10.80 -9.75
CA GLU A 64 0.63 9.43 -10.27
C GLU A 64 -0.72 8.71 -10.01
N LYS A 65 -1.60 9.31 -9.18
CA LYS A 65 -2.92 8.75 -8.84
C LYS A 65 -2.85 7.29 -8.34
N VAL A 66 -1.82 6.97 -7.57
CA VAL A 66 -1.56 5.65 -6.97
C VAL A 66 -2.03 5.54 -5.52
N ILE A 67 -2.79 6.54 -5.04
CA ILE A 67 -3.38 6.55 -3.70
C ILE A 67 -4.89 6.42 -3.86
N VAL A 68 -5.49 5.48 -3.14
CA VAL A 68 -6.94 5.27 -3.09
C VAL A 68 -7.44 5.29 -1.65
N ALA A 69 -8.74 5.51 -1.50
CA ALA A 69 -9.39 5.34 -0.20
C ALA A 69 -9.57 3.85 0.08
N ALA A 70 -9.06 3.38 1.20
CA ALA A 70 -9.26 2.01 1.64
C ALA A 70 -10.75 1.72 1.86
N SER A 71 -11.18 0.55 1.39
CA SER A 71 -12.54 0.07 1.43
C SER A 71 -12.84 -0.66 2.75
N LEU A 72 -14.10 -1.06 2.95
CA LEU A 72 -14.56 -1.61 4.22
C LEU A 72 -14.00 -3.01 4.51
N ASP A 73 -13.66 -3.75 3.45
CA ASP A 73 -13.03 -5.08 3.49
C ASP A 73 -11.63 -5.04 4.11
N ALA A 74 -10.92 -3.91 4.03
CA ALA A 74 -9.65 -3.72 4.72
C ALA A 74 -9.81 -3.53 6.25
N GLY A 75 -11.03 -3.51 6.76
CA GLY A 75 -11.35 -3.32 8.17
C GLY A 75 -11.92 -1.94 8.49
N VAL A 76 -12.68 -1.87 9.57
CA VAL A 76 -13.42 -0.64 9.95
C VAL A 76 -12.49 0.53 10.26
N LEU A 77 -11.32 0.28 10.87
CA LEU A 77 -10.32 1.31 11.15
C LEU A 77 -9.65 1.85 9.89
N ASN A 78 -9.53 1.01 8.86
CA ASN A 78 -8.95 1.40 7.59
C ASN A 78 -9.93 2.15 6.70
N MET A 79 -11.24 2.07 6.97
CA MET A 79 -12.26 2.65 6.12
C MET A 79 -11.93 4.13 5.78
N ARG A 80 -11.85 4.43 4.48
CA ARG A 80 -11.60 5.78 3.92
C ARG A 80 -10.25 6.39 4.29
N THR A 81 -9.36 5.65 4.93
CA THR A 81 -7.95 6.07 5.10
C THR A 81 -7.20 5.90 3.78
N PRO A 82 -6.13 6.67 3.52
CA PRO A 82 -5.39 6.53 2.27
C PRO A 82 -4.55 5.24 2.27
N ARG A 83 -4.54 4.53 1.15
CA ARG A 83 -3.64 3.41 0.88
C ARG A 83 -3.06 3.48 -0.53
N MET A 84 -1.92 2.84 -0.75
CA MET A 84 -1.36 2.67 -2.08
C MET A 84 -2.14 1.61 -2.86
N GLU A 85 -2.28 1.83 -4.16
CA GLU A 85 -2.88 0.88 -5.11
C GLU A 85 -2.04 0.89 -6.39
N PHE A 86 -1.45 -0.25 -6.71
CA PHE A 86 -0.57 -0.44 -7.86
C PHE A 86 -1.13 -1.43 -8.88
N SER A 87 -2.11 -2.24 -8.48
CA SER A 87 -2.70 -3.26 -9.33
C SER A 87 -3.63 -2.71 -10.41
N ASP A 88 -4.18 -1.51 -10.23
CA ASP A 88 -5.01 -0.81 -11.24
C ASP A 88 -4.24 0.27 -12.02
N CYS A 89 -2.91 0.24 -11.93
CA CYS A 89 -2.02 1.29 -12.44
C CYS A 89 -1.35 0.93 -13.78
N TYR A 90 -1.95 0.02 -14.54
CA TYR A 90 -1.48 -0.43 -15.86
C TYR A 90 -2.60 -0.42 -16.92
N PRO A 91 -2.56 0.45 -17.92
CA PRO A 91 -3.55 0.56 -18.99
C PRO A 91 -3.32 -0.42 -20.15
N GLY A 92 -2.35 -1.35 -20.05
CA GLY A 92 -2.07 -2.34 -21.10
C GLY A 92 -0.87 -2.02 -21.99
N GLN A 93 -0.20 -0.88 -21.80
CA GLN A 93 1.01 -0.48 -22.51
C GLN A 93 2.19 -0.37 -21.53
N LEU A 94 3.35 -0.92 -21.92
CA LEU A 94 4.51 -1.08 -21.02
C LEU A 94 5.13 0.25 -20.60
N ASP A 95 4.88 1.31 -21.37
CA ASP A 95 5.41 2.67 -21.21
C ASP A 95 4.49 3.62 -20.42
N ASP A 96 3.26 3.20 -20.08
CA ASP A 96 2.28 4.03 -19.36
C ASP A 96 1.83 3.36 -18.06
N PHE A 97 2.75 3.05 -17.14
CA PHE A 97 2.40 2.53 -15.81
C PHE A 97 2.61 3.58 -14.73
N ARG A 98 1.82 3.50 -13.66
CA ARG A 98 1.85 4.46 -12.54
C ARG A 98 2.39 3.80 -11.29
N TYR A 99 3.28 4.49 -10.59
CA TYR A 99 3.94 4.02 -9.38
C TYR A 99 4.21 5.20 -8.44
N CYS A 100 4.66 4.95 -7.22
CA CYS A 100 5.08 6.04 -6.32
C CYS A 100 6.52 6.44 -6.61
N ASP A 101 6.70 7.62 -7.21
CA ASP A 101 8.01 8.24 -7.45
C ASP A 101 8.50 9.06 -6.25
N PHE A 102 7.79 9.02 -5.12
CA PHE A 102 8.06 9.81 -3.91
C PHE A 102 8.08 11.33 -4.16
N CYS A 103 7.54 11.78 -5.30
CA CYS A 103 7.75 13.13 -5.81
C CYS A 103 9.24 13.51 -5.88
N ALA A 104 10.16 12.59 -6.16
CA ALA A 104 11.60 12.86 -6.13
C ALA A 104 11.99 14.05 -7.04
N GLU A 105 11.44 14.10 -8.26
CA GLU A 105 11.68 15.21 -9.20
C GLU A 105 10.68 16.38 -9.04
N ARG A 106 9.67 16.23 -8.18
CA ARG A 106 8.55 17.19 -8.03
C ARG A 106 8.60 17.85 -6.67
N ASN A 107 8.10 19.08 -6.57
CA ASN A 107 7.95 19.76 -5.27
C ASN A 107 9.24 19.76 -4.41
N GLY A 108 10.42 19.82 -5.05
CA GLY A 108 11.72 19.78 -4.36
C GLY A 108 11.99 18.48 -3.60
N GLY A 109 11.45 17.35 -4.04
CA GLY A 109 11.59 16.05 -3.37
C GLY A 109 10.60 15.84 -2.23
N VAL A 110 9.67 16.76 -1.94
CA VAL A 110 8.71 16.57 -0.85
C VAL A 110 7.40 15.97 -1.37
N PRO A 111 6.97 14.80 -0.87
CA PRO A 111 5.70 14.18 -1.25
C PRO A 111 4.52 15.13 -1.09
N LEU A 112 3.84 15.43 -2.20
CA LEU A 112 2.67 16.29 -2.19
C LEU A 112 1.56 15.75 -1.28
N CYS A 113 1.41 14.42 -1.20
CA CYS A 113 0.43 13.77 -0.34
C CYS A 113 0.61 14.13 1.14
N ALA A 114 1.85 14.14 1.63
CA ALA A 114 2.18 14.56 2.99
C ALA A 114 2.09 16.09 3.15
N ALA A 115 2.60 16.85 2.18
CA ALA A 115 2.60 18.32 2.21
C ALA A 115 1.19 18.94 2.31
N VAL A 116 0.18 18.31 1.69
CA VAL A 116 -1.21 18.80 1.72
C VAL A 116 -2.01 18.27 2.92
N CYS A 117 -1.45 17.41 3.76
CA CYS A 117 -2.17 16.78 4.88
C CYS A 117 -2.39 17.79 6.02
N PRO A 118 -3.64 18.27 6.24
CA PRO A 118 -3.87 19.34 7.22
C PRO A 118 -3.80 18.85 8.67
N SER A 119 -4.06 17.56 8.90
CA SER A 119 -4.08 16.99 10.25
C SER A 119 -2.73 16.41 10.70
N GLY A 120 -1.75 16.33 9.80
CA GLY A 120 -0.47 15.67 10.09
C GLY A 120 -0.60 14.16 10.28
N ALA A 121 -1.58 13.53 9.63
CA ALA A 121 -1.71 12.07 9.57
C ALA A 121 -0.64 11.42 8.68
N LEU A 122 -0.20 12.14 7.64
CA LEU A 122 0.97 11.79 6.83
C LEU A 122 2.11 12.70 7.27
N GLN A 123 2.96 12.21 8.16
CA GLN A 123 4.03 12.97 8.79
C GLN A 123 5.38 12.41 8.36
N LEU A 124 6.12 13.21 7.59
CA LEU A 124 7.49 12.88 7.20
C LEU A 124 8.43 13.06 8.40
N THR A 125 9.47 12.22 8.47
CA THR A 125 10.54 12.39 9.43
C THR A 125 11.44 13.57 9.06
N ALA A 126 12.23 14.06 10.01
CA ALA A 126 13.12 15.21 9.77
C ALA A 126 14.27 14.88 8.81
N ASP A 127 14.62 13.60 8.71
CA ASP A 127 15.65 13.01 7.85
C ASP A 127 15.08 12.39 6.58
N TYR A 128 13.83 12.71 6.24
CA TYR A 128 13.18 12.22 5.03
C TYR A 128 14.00 12.55 3.77
N ALA A 129 14.19 11.52 2.93
CA ALA A 129 14.72 11.66 1.58
C ALA A 129 13.96 10.71 0.63
N PRO A 130 13.54 11.17 -0.57
CA PRO A 130 12.79 10.35 -1.54
C PRO A 130 13.49 9.04 -1.92
N GLU A 131 14.82 9.06 -1.95
CA GLU A 131 15.63 7.95 -2.43
C GLU A 131 15.64 6.79 -1.42
N THR A 132 15.53 7.12 -0.12
CA THR A 132 15.67 6.19 1.01
C THR A 132 14.38 5.92 1.77
N GLU A 133 13.32 6.72 1.56
CA GLU A 133 12.02 6.47 2.18
C GLU A 133 11.48 5.09 1.74
N VAL A 134 11.00 4.31 2.71
CA VAL A 134 10.41 3.00 2.46
C VAL A 134 8.94 3.04 2.85
N ILE A 135 8.05 2.72 1.92
CA ILE A 135 6.60 2.61 2.17
C ILE A 135 6.10 1.16 2.25
N GLY A 136 6.92 0.21 1.81
CA GLY A 136 6.61 -1.21 1.77
C GLY A 136 7.72 -2.02 1.10
N VAL A 137 7.52 -3.33 0.97
CA VAL A 137 8.46 -4.26 0.34
C VAL A 137 7.71 -5.15 -0.64
N ALA A 138 8.24 -5.32 -1.84
CA ALA A 138 7.67 -6.22 -2.83
C ALA A 138 7.88 -7.69 -2.41
N MET A 139 6.83 -8.49 -2.46
CA MET A 139 6.88 -9.93 -2.23
C MET A 139 6.51 -10.67 -3.51
N LEU A 140 7.33 -11.65 -3.90
CA LEU A 140 7.14 -12.46 -5.08
C LEU A 140 6.58 -13.84 -4.71
N ASN A 141 5.41 -14.18 -5.22
CA ASN A 141 4.84 -15.52 -5.22
C ASN A 141 5.37 -16.32 -6.41
N THR A 142 6.20 -17.33 -6.13
CA THR A 142 6.85 -18.18 -7.13
C THR A 142 5.86 -19.14 -7.82
N GLU A 143 4.74 -19.47 -7.20
CA GLU A 143 3.73 -20.38 -7.77
C GLU A 143 2.90 -19.72 -8.88
N THR A 144 2.65 -18.43 -8.75
CA THR A 144 1.89 -17.60 -9.70
C THR A 144 2.78 -16.79 -10.64
N CYS A 145 4.11 -16.82 -10.44
CA CYS A 145 5.06 -16.12 -11.30
C CYS A 145 5.24 -16.84 -12.65
N ILE A 146 5.10 -16.10 -13.75
CA ILE A 146 5.31 -16.61 -15.11
C ILE A 146 6.79 -16.97 -15.33
N ALA A 147 7.74 -16.21 -14.79
CA ALA A 147 9.17 -16.49 -14.94
C ALA A 147 9.54 -17.86 -14.36
N TYR A 148 8.95 -18.24 -13.23
CA TYR A 148 9.15 -19.55 -12.59
C TYR A 148 8.50 -20.72 -13.35
N ARG A 149 7.55 -20.44 -14.25
CA ARG A 149 6.88 -21.48 -15.06
C ARG A 149 7.43 -21.63 -16.47
N SER A 150 7.81 -20.52 -17.11
CA SER A 150 8.16 -20.50 -18.53
C SER A 150 9.45 -19.74 -18.84
N SER A 151 10.19 -19.22 -17.84
CA SER A 151 11.53 -18.60 -18.00
C SER A 151 11.60 -17.30 -18.82
N PHE A 152 10.53 -16.86 -19.50
CA PHE A 152 10.60 -15.74 -20.46
C PHE A 152 10.13 -14.37 -19.91
N CYS A 153 9.65 -14.28 -18.67
CA CYS A 153 9.11 -13.03 -18.13
C CYS A 153 10.19 -12.22 -17.38
N ALA A 154 10.40 -10.96 -17.77
CA ALA A 154 11.41 -10.07 -17.19
C ALA A 154 10.87 -8.72 -16.65
N PHE A 155 9.57 -8.45 -16.83
CA PHE A 155 9.00 -7.10 -16.60
C PHE A 155 9.31 -6.50 -15.23
N CYS A 156 9.15 -7.27 -14.15
CA CYS A 156 9.39 -6.75 -12.79
C CYS A 156 10.85 -6.38 -12.54
N HIS A 157 11.80 -7.12 -13.13
CA HIS A 157 13.23 -6.83 -13.03
C HIS A 157 13.58 -5.58 -13.84
N ASP A 158 13.17 -5.55 -15.11
CA ASP A 158 13.53 -4.48 -16.04
C ASP A 158 12.97 -3.12 -15.58
N VAL A 159 11.71 -3.11 -15.10
CA VAL A 159 11.12 -1.89 -14.55
C VAL A 159 11.80 -1.44 -13.26
N CYS A 160 12.30 -2.38 -12.45
CA CYS A 160 12.99 -2.06 -11.21
C CYS A 160 14.30 -1.32 -11.50
N ILE A 161 15.07 -1.79 -12.49
CA ILE A 161 16.27 -1.09 -12.98
C ILE A 161 15.90 0.26 -13.61
N GLN A 162 14.84 0.32 -14.41
CA GLN A 162 14.39 1.56 -15.04
C GLN A 162 14.03 2.65 -14.01
N VAL A 163 13.36 2.26 -12.92
CA VAL A 163 12.84 3.21 -11.92
C VAL A 163 13.85 3.51 -10.82
N ARG A 164 14.65 2.52 -10.38
CA ARG A 164 15.60 2.67 -9.27
C ARG A 164 17.04 2.87 -9.74
N GLY A 165 17.36 2.59 -10.99
CA GLY A 165 18.73 2.51 -11.47
C GLY A 165 19.36 1.14 -11.17
N GLU A 166 20.46 0.83 -11.86
CA GLU A 166 21.11 -0.49 -11.78
C GLU A 166 21.72 -0.78 -10.40
N GLU A 167 22.20 0.25 -9.71
CA GLU A 167 22.83 0.13 -8.39
C GLU A 167 21.80 -0.10 -7.26
N ASP A 168 20.64 0.55 -7.35
CA ASP A 168 19.58 0.53 -6.32
C ASP A 168 18.38 -0.38 -6.67
N ALA A 169 18.45 -1.08 -7.81
CA ALA A 169 17.45 -2.07 -8.17
C ALA A 169 17.33 -3.16 -7.07
N ALA A 170 16.10 -3.38 -6.63
CA ALA A 170 15.77 -4.36 -5.60
C ALA A 170 15.46 -5.75 -6.17
N ILE A 171 15.34 -5.89 -7.50
CA ILE A 171 15.01 -7.17 -8.13
C ILE A 171 16.21 -7.61 -8.96
N TYR A 172 16.76 -8.77 -8.64
CA TYR A 172 17.87 -9.37 -9.36
C TYR A 172 17.50 -10.79 -9.81
N TYR A 173 18.28 -11.35 -10.73
CA TYR A 173 18.11 -12.74 -11.15
C TYR A 173 18.99 -13.66 -10.32
N GLN A 174 18.40 -14.70 -9.75
CA GLN A 174 19.15 -15.89 -9.41
C GLN A 174 19.66 -16.52 -10.72
N ASN A 175 20.89 -17.04 -10.69
CA ASN A 175 21.58 -17.60 -11.85
C ASN A 175 21.72 -16.59 -13.00
N ALA A 176 22.21 -15.37 -12.70
CA ALA A 176 22.41 -14.32 -13.70
C ALA A 176 23.38 -14.71 -14.84
N ASP A 177 24.35 -15.59 -14.55
CA ASP A 177 25.33 -16.14 -15.49
C ASP A 177 24.83 -17.39 -16.23
N ALA A 178 23.55 -17.75 -16.07
CA ALA A 178 22.94 -18.87 -16.76
C ALA A 178 23.05 -18.72 -18.29
N THR A 179 23.92 -19.51 -18.90
CA THR A 179 24.10 -19.59 -20.36
C THR A 179 23.37 -20.77 -21.00
N ASP A 180 22.93 -21.74 -20.20
CA ASP A 180 22.16 -22.89 -20.65
C ASP A 180 20.66 -22.65 -20.51
N ALA A 181 19.86 -23.11 -21.48
CA ALA A 181 18.39 -23.01 -21.46
C ALA A 181 17.74 -23.77 -20.29
N LEU A 182 18.51 -24.58 -19.55
CA LEU A 182 18.11 -25.30 -18.35
C LEU A 182 18.29 -24.48 -17.06
N ASP A 183 19.06 -23.40 -17.12
CA ASP A 183 19.36 -22.55 -15.99
C ASP A 183 18.54 -21.26 -16.16
N THR A 184 17.41 -21.21 -15.47
CA THR A 184 16.41 -20.15 -15.67
C THR A 184 16.80 -18.91 -14.89
N ARG A 185 16.75 -17.73 -15.55
CA ARG A 185 16.81 -16.43 -14.87
C ARG A 185 15.54 -16.24 -14.03
N LEU A 186 15.64 -16.48 -12.73
CA LEU A 186 14.52 -16.39 -11.79
C LEU A 186 14.60 -15.10 -10.98
N PRO A 187 13.58 -14.23 -11.02
CA PRO A 187 13.62 -12.98 -10.27
C PRO A 187 13.54 -13.26 -8.76
N VAL A 188 14.32 -12.50 -7.99
CA VAL A 188 14.35 -12.50 -6.52
C VAL A 188 14.33 -11.05 -6.07
N VAL A 189 13.56 -10.76 -5.00
CA VAL A 189 13.50 -9.42 -4.40
C VAL A 189 14.48 -9.35 -3.23
N ASP A 190 15.36 -8.36 -3.25
CA ASP A 190 16.15 -7.91 -2.12
C ASP A 190 15.32 -6.92 -1.26
N PRO A 191 14.84 -7.32 -0.07
CA PRO A 191 14.02 -6.47 0.77
C PRO A 191 14.78 -5.24 1.30
N THR A 192 16.12 -5.26 1.32
CA THR A 192 16.93 -4.16 1.86
C THR A 192 17.07 -2.99 0.89
N LYS A 193 16.91 -3.24 -0.42
CA LYS A 193 16.91 -2.22 -1.46
C LYS A 193 15.51 -1.79 -1.89
N CYS A 194 14.50 -2.62 -1.58
CA CYS A 194 13.13 -2.35 -1.96
C CYS A 194 12.54 -1.22 -1.11
N ASN A 195 12.08 -0.16 -1.76
CA ASN A 195 11.43 0.96 -1.09
C ASN A 195 9.89 0.92 -1.18
N GLY A 196 9.33 -0.08 -1.89
CA GLY A 196 7.88 -0.24 -2.04
C GLY A 196 7.24 0.69 -3.07
N CYS A 197 8.00 1.23 -4.04
CA CYS A 197 7.47 2.16 -5.04
C CYS A 197 6.29 1.61 -5.87
N GLY A 198 6.15 0.28 -5.97
CA GLY A 198 5.04 -0.37 -6.66
C GLY A 198 5.19 -0.55 -8.17
N ALA A 199 6.30 -0.08 -8.78
CA ALA A 199 6.52 -0.21 -10.22
C ALA A 199 6.49 -1.67 -10.70
N CYS A 200 7.12 -2.58 -9.95
CA CYS A 200 7.15 -4.01 -10.27
C CYS A 200 5.77 -4.67 -10.18
N GLU A 201 4.96 -4.29 -9.18
CA GLU A 201 3.57 -4.73 -9.07
C GLU A 201 2.79 -4.21 -10.27
N ALA A 202 2.89 -2.91 -10.59
CA ALA A 202 2.16 -2.26 -11.66
C ALA A 202 2.39 -2.87 -13.05
N VAL A 203 3.58 -3.38 -13.37
CA VAL A 203 3.84 -4.04 -14.67
C VAL A 203 3.58 -5.55 -14.66
N CYS A 204 3.23 -6.14 -13.52
CA CYS A 204 3.05 -7.60 -13.43
C CYS A 204 1.83 -8.07 -14.25
N VAL A 205 2.06 -9.03 -15.15
CA VAL A 205 1.04 -9.57 -16.07
C VAL A 205 0.44 -10.91 -15.62
N SER A 206 0.78 -11.41 -14.44
CA SER A 206 0.32 -12.73 -13.96
C SER A 206 -1.17 -12.77 -13.56
N ALA A 207 -1.83 -11.63 -13.41
CA ALA A 207 -3.26 -11.55 -13.09
C ALA A 207 -4.02 -10.60 -14.04
N GLN A 208 -3.41 -10.21 -15.16
CA GLN A 208 -4.08 -9.42 -16.19
C GLN A 208 -5.00 -10.28 -17.07
N ALA A 209 -6.00 -9.64 -17.67
CA ALA A 209 -6.89 -10.30 -18.62
C ALA A 209 -6.10 -10.93 -19.78
N GLY A 210 -6.28 -12.23 -19.99
CA GLY A 210 -5.52 -13.01 -20.99
C GLY A 210 -4.25 -13.67 -20.47
N SER A 211 -3.93 -13.51 -19.17
CA SER A 211 -2.86 -14.28 -18.53
C SER A 211 -3.19 -15.77 -18.54
N THR A 212 -2.17 -16.61 -18.77
CA THR A 212 -2.29 -18.08 -18.63
C THR A 212 -2.38 -18.53 -17.18
N MET A 213 -2.22 -17.59 -16.25
CA MET A 213 -2.23 -17.81 -14.83
C MET A 213 -3.63 -17.57 -14.27
N ASN A 214 -4.20 -18.59 -13.64
CA ASN A 214 -5.47 -18.48 -12.91
C ASN A 214 -5.21 -17.95 -11.49
N ALA A 215 -4.62 -16.76 -11.40
CA ALA A 215 -4.25 -16.12 -10.14
C ALA A 215 -5.27 -15.04 -9.76
N SER A 216 -5.66 -15.00 -8.48
CA SER A 216 -6.56 -13.96 -7.94
C SER A 216 -5.84 -12.63 -7.68
N GLU A 217 -4.51 -12.64 -7.61
CA GLU A 217 -3.66 -11.47 -7.42
C GLU A 217 -2.40 -11.55 -8.28
N ARG A 218 -1.72 -10.42 -8.46
CA ARG A 218 -0.44 -10.34 -9.18
C ARG A 218 0.63 -11.15 -8.44
N ALA A 219 1.57 -11.71 -9.18
CA ALA A 219 2.60 -12.60 -8.64
C ALA A 219 3.63 -11.84 -7.83
N ILE A 220 3.79 -10.54 -8.08
CA ILE A 220 4.58 -9.64 -7.24
C ILE A 220 3.66 -8.53 -6.75
N VAL A 221 3.63 -8.33 -5.45
CA VAL A 221 2.77 -7.36 -4.75
C VAL A 221 3.56 -6.65 -3.67
N VAL A 222 3.36 -5.35 -3.52
CA VAL A 222 3.96 -4.57 -2.42
C VAL A 222 3.16 -4.80 -1.16
N LYS A 223 3.88 -5.08 -0.07
CA LYS A 223 3.33 -5.36 1.24
C LYS A 223 3.87 -4.34 2.25
N PRO A 224 3.12 -4.00 3.30
CA PRO A 224 3.55 -3.03 4.30
C PRO A 224 4.80 -3.53 5.05
N LEU A 225 5.54 -2.59 5.67
CA LEU A 225 6.78 -2.90 6.40
C LEU A 225 6.56 -3.72 7.67
N GLU A 226 5.37 -3.59 8.27
CA GLU A 226 4.95 -4.37 9.42
C GLU A 226 3.60 -5.03 9.08
N GLY A 227 3.57 -6.35 9.25
CA GLY A 227 2.39 -7.21 9.22
C GLY A 227 2.56 -8.32 10.23
#